data_AF-A0A521H5L3-F1
#
_entry.id   AF-A0A521H5L3-F1
#
_cell.length_a   1.000
_cell.length_b   1.000
_cell.length_c   1.000
_cell.angle_alpha   90.00
_cell.angle_beta   90.00
_cell.angle_gamma   90.00
#
_symmetry.space_group_name_H-M   'P 1'
#
loop_
_entity.id
_entity.type
_entity.pdbx_description
1 polymer ?
#
loop_
_entity_poly.entity_id
_entity_poly.type
_entity_poly.pdbx_seq_one_letter_code
_entity_poly.pdbx_strand_id
1 'polypeptide(L)' 'MEPALRHQLSALDRALLALLNERARLLAGVAGDDPGRAPAVDDLLRRHAGPFEPAAIRAVFAAVDRGCRKP' A
#
# COMPACT_ATOMS: atom_id res chain seq x y z
N MET A 1 -21.90 15.36 1.11
CA MET A 1 -20.55 15.27 1.72
C MET A 1 -20.01 16.67 1.92
N GLU A 2 -19.65 17.03 3.16
CA GLU A 2 -19.17 18.38 3.46
C GLU A 2 -17.87 18.71 2.70
N PRO A 3 -17.66 19.97 2.26
CA PRO A 3 -16.45 20.36 1.52
C PRO A 3 -15.14 20.02 2.22
N ALA A 4 -15.08 20.16 3.55
CA ALA A 4 -13.90 19.83 4.35
C ALA A 4 -13.57 18.33 4.29
N LEU A 5 -14.57 17.46 4.42
CA LEU A 5 -14.40 16.01 4.32
C LEU A 5 -13.91 15.59 2.93
N ARG A 6 -14.42 16.23 1.86
CA ARG A 6 -13.92 16.00 0.49
C ARG A 6 -12.43 16.31 0.37
N HIS A 7 -12.01 17.44 0.92
CA HIS A 7 -10.60 17.85 0.88
C HIS A 7 -9.70 16.88 1.63
N GLN A 8 -10.13 16.44 2.82
CA GLN A 8 -9.39 15.44 3.60
C GLN A 8 -9.23 14.11 2.84
N LEU A 9 -10.30 13.62 2.20
CA LEU A 9 -10.24 12.41 1.38
C LEU A 9 -9.27 12.57 0.21
N SER A 10 -9.34 13.67 -0.54
CA SER A 10 -8.41 13.93 -1.64
C SER A 10 -6.95 14.04 -1.19
N ALA A 11 -6.69 14.54 0.01
CA ALA A 11 -5.34 14.58 0.58
C ALA A 11 -4.84 13.16 0.92
N LEU A 12 -5.71 12.30 1.48
CA LEU A 12 -5.39 10.90 1.73
C LEU A 12 -5.10 10.15 0.43
N ASP A 13 -5.90 10.35 -0.63
CA ASP A 13 -5.67 9.70 -1.93
C ASP A 13 -4.31 10.07 -2.53
N ARG A 14 -3.92 11.35 -2.44
CA ARG A 14 -2.60 11.81 -2.90
C ARG A 14 -1.47 11.22 -2.07
N ALA A 15 -1.65 11.12 -0.75
CA ALA A 15 -0.67 10.49 0.13
C ALA A 15 -0.50 9.01 -0.20
N LEU A 16 -1.59 8.28 -0.45
CA LEU A 16 -1.55 6.89 -0.89
C LEU A 16 -0.76 6.75 -2.19
N LEU A 17 -1.04 7.58 -3.21
CA LEU A 17 -0.29 7.56 -4.47
C LEU A 17 1.22 7.81 -4.26
N ALA A 18 1.58 8.79 -3.43
CA ALA A 18 2.97 9.09 -3.13
C ALA A 18 3.68 7.90 -2.45
N LEU A 19 3.01 7.23 -1.50
CA LEU A 19 3.54 6.04 -0.82
C LEU A 19 3.75 4.86 -1.78
N LEU A 20 2.82 4.65 -2.72
CA LEU A 20 2.95 3.61 -3.75
C LEU A 20 4.13 3.88 -4.68
N ASN A 21 4.28 5.12 -5.15
CA ASN A 21 5.40 5.52 -6.00
C ASN A 21 6.74 5.36 -5.28
N GLU A 22 6.80 5.76 -4.01
CA GLU A 22 8.00 5.64 -3.20
C GLU A 22 8.39 4.18 -2.99
N ARG A 23 7.40 3.30 -2.70
CA ARG A 23 7.65 1.86 -2.61
C ARG A 23 8.20 1.29 -3.91
N ALA A 24 7.62 1.66 -5.06
CA ALA A 24 8.11 1.23 -6.37
C ALA A 24 9.54 1.72 -6.65
N ARG A 25 9.85 2.97 -6.29
CA ARG A 25 11.20 3.55 -6.39
C ARG A 25 12.22 2.76 -5.56
N LEU A 26 11.90 2.45 -4.32
CA LEU A 26 12.77 1.69 -3.42
C LEU A 26 13.02 0.26 -3.93
N LEU A 27 12.01 -0.36 -4.54
CA LEU A 27 12.12 -1.71 -5.11
C LEU A 27 12.77 -1.75 -6.50
N ALA A 28 13.04 -0.61 -7.13
CA ALA A 28 13.51 -0.56 -8.51
C ALA A 28 14.86 -1.24 -8.77
N GLY A 29 15.68 -1.40 -7.72
CA GLY A 29 16.98 -2.08 -7.72
C GLY A 29 17.02 -3.37 -6.89
N VAL A 30 15.88 -3.85 -6.39
CA VAL A 30 15.79 -5.10 -5.60
C VAL A 30 15.53 -6.27 -6.55
N ALA A 31 16.23 -7.38 -6.35
CA ALA A 31 16.08 -8.58 -7.15
C ALA A 31 14.65 -9.13 -7.06
N GLY A 32 14.18 -9.74 -8.15
CA GLY A 32 12.78 -10.14 -8.25
C GLY A 32 12.37 -11.25 -7.27
N ASP A 33 13.34 -12.09 -6.95
CA ASP A 33 13.30 -13.26 -6.07
C ASP A 33 13.75 -12.96 -4.63
N ASP A 34 14.10 -11.70 -4.32
CA ASP A 34 14.47 -11.30 -2.97
C ASP A 34 13.28 -11.52 -2.01
N PRO A 35 13.43 -12.37 -0.96
CA PRO A 35 12.34 -12.65 -0.02
C PRO A 35 11.90 -11.42 0.78
N GLY A 36 12.77 -10.42 0.93
CA GLY A 36 12.49 -9.13 1.57
C GLY A 36 11.71 -8.15 0.69
N ARG A 37 11.47 -8.47 -0.59
CA ARG A 37 10.67 -7.65 -1.50
C ARG A 37 9.18 -7.68 -1.16
N ALA A 38 8.69 -8.82 -0.68
CA ALA A 38 7.28 -9.01 -0.38
C ALA A 38 6.86 -8.23 0.88
N PRO A 39 5.65 -7.62 0.90
CA PRO A 39 5.14 -6.99 2.10
C PRO A 39 4.88 -8.04 3.20
N ALA A 40 5.26 -7.74 4.44
CA ALA A 40 4.99 -8.58 5.62
C ALA A 40 3.52 -8.43 6.10
N VAL A 41 2.56 -8.78 5.24
CA VAL A 41 1.12 -8.51 5.44
C VAL A 41 0.58 -9.13 6.73
N ASP A 42 1.03 -10.32 7.09
CA ASP A 42 0.56 -10.97 8.33
C ASP A 42 1.00 -10.24 9.59
N ASP A 43 2.18 -9.61 9.58
CA ASP A 43 2.62 -8.77 10.71
C ASP A 43 1.80 -7.48 10.80
N LEU A 44 1.50 -6.86 9.65
CA LEU A 44 0.65 -5.67 9.58
C LEU A 44 -0.76 -5.94 10.10
N LEU A 45 -1.35 -7.07 9.69
CA LEU A 45 -2.69 -7.47 10.14
C LEU A 45 -2.73 -7.79 11.63
N ARG A 46 -1.67 -8.38 12.20
CA ARG A 46 -1.58 -8.63 13.64
C ARG A 46 -1.64 -7.34 14.47
N ARG A 47 -1.17 -6.22 13.90
CA ARG A 47 -1.12 -4.89 14.54
C ARG A 47 -2.30 -3.99 14.17
N HIS A 48 -3.17 -4.43 13.25
CA HIS A 48 -4.26 -3.63 12.75
C HIS A 48 -5.43 -3.59 13.75
N ALA A 49 -5.78 -2.40 14.22
CA ALA A 49 -6.93 -2.16 15.11
C ALA A 49 -7.98 -1.23 14.48
N GLY A 50 -7.78 -0.84 13.22
CA GLY A 50 -8.65 0.10 12.52
C GLY A 50 -9.91 -0.56 11.94
N PRO A 51 -10.87 0.25 11.46
CA PRO A 51 -12.15 -0.25 10.92
C PRO A 51 -12.03 -0.84 9.50
N PHE A 52 -10.85 -0.78 8.87
CA PHE A 52 -10.66 -1.28 7.51
C PHE A 52 -10.60 -2.81 7.51
N GLU A 53 -11.30 -3.45 6.58
CA GLU A 53 -11.52 -4.90 6.63
C GLU A 53 -10.22 -5.69 6.32
N PRO A 54 -9.84 -6.72 7.12
CA PRO A 54 -8.59 -7.45 6.96
C PRO A 54 -8.37 -8.10 5.57
N ALA A 55 -9.41 -8.69 4.96
CA ALA A 55 -9.28 -9.28 3.63
C ALA A 55 -9.06 -8.21 2.54
N ALA A 56 -9.66 -7.04 2.67
CA ALA A 56 -9.40 -5.88 1.81
C ALA A 56 -7.95 -5.40 1.95
N ILE A 57 -7.37 -5.40 3.16
CA ILE A 57 -5.94 -5.10 3.36
C ILE A 57 -5.08 -6.08 2.58
N ARG A 58 -5.36 -7.39 2.67
CA ARG A 58 -4.63 -8.41 1.90
C ARG A 58 -4.73 -8.15 0.40
N ALA A 59 -5.92 -7.85 -0.10
CA ALA A 59 -6.16 -7.55 -1.51
C ALA A 59 -5.40 -6.31 -1.99
N VAL A 60 -5.38 -5.24 -1.18
CA VAL A 60 -4.61 -4.02 -1.45
C VAL A 60 -3.12 -4.35 -1.52
N PHE A 61 -2.54 -4.98 -0.50
CA PHE A 61 -1.11 -5.30 -0.53
C PHE A 61 -0.72 -6.25 -1.66
N ALA A 62 -1.60 -7.19 -2.06
CA ALA A 62 -1.39 -8.00 -3.24
C ALA A 62 -1.38 -7.16 -4.53
N ALA A 63 -2.25 -6.16 -4.65
CA ALA A 63 -2.25 -5.23 -5.78
C ALA A 63 -1.01 -4.34 -5.80
N VAL A 64 -0.58 -3.85 -4.63
CA VAL A 64 0.66 -3.08 -4.47
C VAL A 64 1.87 -3.89 -4.90
N ASP A 65 1.95 -5.16 -4.47
CA ASP A 65 3.04 -6.05 -4.87
C ASP A 65 3.09 -6.24 -6.38
N ARG A 66 1.94 -6.50 -7.02
CA ARG A 66 1.85 -6.59 -8.49
C ARG A 66 2.28 -5.30 -9.18
N GLY A 67 1.83 -4.13 -8.70
CA GLY A 67 2.18 -2.84 -9.29
C GLY A 67 3.66 -2.45 -9.13
N CYS A 68 4.36 -3.05 -8.17
CA CYS A 68 5.81 -2.84 -7.97
C CYS A 68 6.67 -3.83 -8.75
N ARG A 69 6.08 -4.81 -9.45
CA ARG A 69 6.78 -5.64 -10.41
C ARG A 69 6.88 -4.81 -11.69
N LYS A 70 8.09 -4.32 -12.01
CA LYS A 70 8.38 -3.70 -13.31
C LYS A 70 7.88 -4.65 -14.43
N PRO A 71 7.37 -4.12 -15.55
CA PRO A 71 7.31 -4.90 -16.78
C PRO A 71 8.71 -5.37 -17.21
#